data_AF-A0A090YSP5-F1
#
_entry.id   AF-A0A090YSP5-F1
#
_cell.length_a   1.000
_cell.length_b   1.000
_cell.length_c   1.000
_cell.angle_alpha   90.00
_cell.angle_beta   90.00
_cell.angle_gamma   90.00
#
_symmetry.space_group_name_H-M   'P 1'
#
loop_
_entity.id
_entity.type
_entity.pdbx_description
1 polymer ?
#
loop_
_entity_poly.entity_id
_entity_poly.type
_entity_poly.pdbx_seq_one_letter_code
_entity_poly.pdbx_strand_id
1 'polypeptide(L)'
;MNILPQNRTFVLVFCYKYNINLLFLRRYWKQIDSVWYYFESGSKVTDWKQIDGKWYYFYPTGAMVNPGKRIIDGKTYIFDENGAMLTGWKQIASV
;
A
#
# COMPACT_ATOMS: atom_id res chain seq x y z
N MET A 1 -19.22 -15.96 -7.60
CA MET A 1 -18.27 -14.86 -7.85
C MET A 1 -18.88 -13.61 -7.22
N ASN A 2 -18.61 -13.33 -5.94
CA ASN A 2 -19.27 -12.26 -5.19
C ASN A 2 -18.47 -10.97 -5.30
N ILE A 3 -19.02 -10.03 -6.06
CA ILE A 3 -18.48 -8.69 -6.24
C ILE A 3 -18.78 -7.91 -4.95
N LEU A 4 -17.75 -7.55 -4.18
CA LEU A 4 -17.93 -6.75 -2.98
C LEU A 4 -18.45 -5.36 -3.36
N PRO A 5 -19.49 -4.84 -2.70
CA PRO A 5 -20.05 -3.53 -3.02
C PRO A 5 -19.05 -2.43 -2.65
N GLN A 6 -18.79 -1.50 -3.57
CA GLN A 6 -17.81 -0.41 -3.41
C GLN A 6 -18.29 0.73 -2.48
N ASN A 7 -19.57 0.74 -2.10
CA ASN A 7 -20.17 1.81 -1.29
C ASN A 7 -20.10 1.52 0.22
N ARG A 8 -19.57 2.48 1.00
CA ARG A 8 -19.33 2.37 2.45
C ARG A 8 -20.56 1.95 3.24
N THR A 9 -21.75 2.42 2.86
CA THR A 9 -23.03 2.06 3.50
C THR A 9 -23.41 0.60 3.24
N PHE A 10 -23.17 0.10 2.02
CA PHE A 10 -23.45 -1.30 1.67
C PHE A 10 -22.45 -2.27 2.31
N VAL A 11 -21.18 -1.86 2.44
CA VAL A 11 -20.14 -2.64 3.13
C VAL A 11 -20.50 -2.87 4.60
N LEU A 12 -20.98 -1.85 5.31
CA LEU A 12 -21.38 -1.96 6.72
C LEU A 12 -22.57 -2.91 6.91
N VAL A 13 -23.63 -2.75 6.10
CA VAL A 13 -24.83 -3.60 6.17
C VAL A 13 -24.50 -5.05 5.79
N PHE A 14 -23.62 -5.26 4.80
CA PHE A 14 -23.15 -6.58 4.41
C PHE A 14 -22.33 -7.25 5.53
N CYS A 15 -21.38 -6.54 6.14
CA CYS A 15 -20.59 -7.07 7.27
C CYS A 15 -21.47 -7.51 8.44
N TYR A 16 -22.45 -6.66 8.81
CA TYR A 16 -23.40 -6.98 9.87
C TYR A 16 -24.25 -8.20 9.53
N LYS A 17 -24.76 -8.29 8.29
CA LYS A 17 -25.58 -9.41 7.82
C LYS A 17 -24.84 -10.76 7.80
N TYR A 18 -23.54 -10.75 7.53
CA TYR A 18 -22.75 -11.98 7.38
C TYR A 18 -21.71 -12.19 8.50
N ASN A 19 -21.80 -11.43 9.59
CA ASN A 19 -20.88 -11.50 10.73
C ASN A 19 -19.39 -11.41 10.32
N ILE A 20 -19.09 -10.57 9.33
CA ILE A 20 -17.75 -10.37 8.79
C ILE A 20 -17.10 -9.23 9.56
N ASN A 21 -15.92 -9.46 10.15
CA ASN A 21 -15.21 -8.39 10.82
C ASN A 21 -14.79 -7.31 9.80
N LEU A 22 -15.15 -6.05 10.08
CA LEU A 22 -14.85 -4.89 9.24
C LEU A 22 -13.36 -4.73 8.93
N LEU A 23 -12.47 -5.23 9.77
CA LEU A 23 -11.02 -5.23 9.55
C LEU A 23 -10.63 -6.07 8.33
N PHE A 24 -11.40 -7.11 7.96
CA PHE A 24 -11.16 -7.90 6.74
C PHE A 24 -11.53 -7.17 5.44
N LEU A 25 -12.13 -5.99 5.50
CA LEU A 25 -12.44 -5.18 4.32
C LEU A 25 -11.70 -3.84 4.31
N ARG A 26 -10.92 -3.56 5.35
CA ARG A 26 -10.19 -2.31 5.47
C ARG A 26 -8.80 -2.45 4.87
N ARG A 27 -8.55 -1.61 3.87
CA ARG A 27 -7.23 -1.22 3.43
C ARG A 27 -6.73 -0.11 4.33
N TYR A 28 -5.58 -0.27 4.96
CA TYR A 28 -5.07 0.76 5.86
C TYR A 28 -3.56 0.70 6.04
N TRP A 29 -2.99 1.87 6.30
CA TRP A 29 -1.61 2.03 6.71
C TRP A 29 -1.47 1.84 8.22
N LYS A 30 -0.38 1.21 8.65
CA LYS A 30 -0.04 1.05 10.07
C LYS A 30 1.46 1.21 10.26
N GLN A 31 1.83 2.03 11.24
CA GLN A 31 3.23 2.16 11.67
C GLN A 31 3.49 1.26 12.88
N ILE A 32 4.57 0.48 12.83
CA ILE A 32 5.03 -0.40 13.91
C ILE A 32 6.55 -0.20 14.02
N ASP A 33 7.05 0.18 15.19
CA ASP A 33 8.48 0.44 15.42
C ASP A 33 9.09 1.37 14.37
N SER A 34 8.38 2.47 14.09
CA SER A 34 8.72 3.47 13.05
C SER A 34 8.73 2.97 11.60
N VAL A 35 8.40 1.70 11.35
CA VAL A 35 8.29 1.10 10.01
C VAL A 35 6.84 1.12 9.55
N TRP A 36 6.61 1.53 8.30
CA TRP A 36 5.29 1.52 7.69
C TRP A 36 4.95 0.16 7.10
N TYR A 37 3.70 -0.26 7.30
CA TYR A 37 3.08 -1.45 6.75
C TYR A 37 1.75 -1.05 6.13
N TYR A 38 1.35 -1.77 5.09
CA TYR A 38 0.02 -1.64 4.52
C TYR A 38 -0.72 -2.97 4.66
N PHE A 39 -1.96 -2.91 5.14
CA PHE A 39 -2.80 -4.07 5.36
C PHE A 39 -3.96 -4.07 4.38
N GLU A 40 -4.22 -5.23 3.79
CA GLU A 40 -5.39 -5.49 2.95
C GLU A 40 -5.98 -6.84 3.36
N SER A 41 -7.30 -6.87 3.57
CA SER A 41 -8.01 -8.08 3.98
C SER A 41 -7.44 -8.78 5.21
N GLY A 42 -6.96 -8.01 6.19
CA GLY A 42 -6.37 -8.52 7.42
C GLY A 42 -4.93 -9.01 7.32
N SER A 43 -4.31 -8.96 6.14
CA SER A 43 -2.92 -9.41 5.91
C SER A 43 -2.02 -8.24 5.51
N LYS A 44 -0.72 -8.33 5.84
CA LYS A 44 0.29 -7.36 5.38
C LYS A 44 0.49 -7.54 3.87
N VAL A 45 0.55 -6.45 3.15
CA VAL A 45 0.94 -6.46 1.74
C VAL A 45 2.45 -6.59 1.64
N THR A 46 2.88 -7.39 0.67
CA THR A 46 4.27 -7.59 0.27
C THR A 46 4.39 -7.28 -1.22
N ASP A 47 5.61 -7.03 -1.69
CA ASP A 47 5.93 -6.74 -3.08
C ASP A 47 5.32 -5.40 -3.57
N TRP A 48 5.33 -5.18 -4.88
CA TRP A 48 4.77 -4.02 -5.55
C TRP A 48 3.27 -3.88 -5.32
N LYS A 49 2.85 -2.70 -4.88
CA LYS A 49 1.43 -2.37 -4.72
C LYS A 49 1.14 -0.95 -5.17
N GLN A 50 0.09 -0.82 -5.98
CA GLN A 50 -0.48 0.49 -6.28
C GLN A 50 -1.54 0.85 -5.23
N ILE A 51 -1.37 2.00 -4.59
CA ILE A 51 -2.26 2.55 -3.56
C ILE A 51 -2.55 4.00 -3.95
N ASP A 52 -3.83 4.31 -4.19
CA ASP A 52 -4.30 5.64 -4.58
C ASP A 52 -3.51 6.25 -5.77
N GLY A 53 -3.24 5.41 -6.77
CA GLY A 53 -2.52 5.79 -7.99
C GLY A 53 -1.00 5.83 -7.88
N LYS A 54 -0.44 5.72 -6.67
CA LYS A 54 1.01 5.71 -6.41
C LYS A 54 1.53 4.28 -6.23
N TRP A 55 2.72 4.00 -6.70
CA TRP A 55 3.38 2.71 -6.51
C TRP A 55 4.19 2.71 -5.22
N TYR A 56 4.07 1.64 -4.44
CA TYR A 56 4.85 1.37 -3.24
C TYR A 56 5.46 -0.02 -3.35
N TYR A 57 6.57 -0.23 -2.67
CA TYR A 57 7.19 -1.55 -2.56
C TYR A 57 7.27 -1.96 -1.09
N PHE A 58 6.85 -3.18 -0.80
CA PHE A 58 6.94 -3.79 0.53
C PHE A 58 7.88 -4.99 0.48
N TYR A 59 8.84 -5.04 1.40
CA TYR A 59 9.72 -6.20 1.54
C TYR A 59 8.91 -7.47 1.89
N PRO A 60 9.49 -8.68 1.77
CA PRO A 60 8.81 -9.92 2.16
C PRO A 60 8.30 -9.95 3.62
N THR A 61 8.87 -9.11 4.49
CA THR A 61 8.42 -8.92 5.89
C THR A 61 7.15 -8.05 6.02
N GLY A 62 6.72 -7.44 4.92
CA GLY A 62 5.67 -6.43 4.84
C GLY A 62 6.14 -5.00 5.12
N ALA A 63 7.42 -4.80 5.46
CA ALA A 63 7.96 -3.48 5.71
C ALA A 63 8.02 -2.65 4.42
N MET A 64 7.49 -1.43 4.44
CA MET A 64 7.60 -0.50 3.33
C MET A 64 9.07 -0.15 3.08
N VAL A 65 9.44 -0.04 1.81
CA VAL A 65 10.78 0.39 1.42
C VAL A 65 11.07 1.80 1.97
N ASN A 66 12.27 2.00 2.49
CA ASN A 66 12.68 3.34 2.93
C ASN A 66 12.88 4.27 1.71
N PRO A 67 12.72 5.59 1.89
CA PRO A 67 12.97 6.59 0.86
C PRO A 67 14.34 6.47 0.17
N GLY A 68 14.41 6.97 -1.07
CA GLY A 68 15.63 7.05 -1.87
C GLY A 68 15.76 5.96 -2.94
N LYS A 69 16.97 5.83 -3.50
CA LYS A 69 17.29 4.90 -4.59
C LYS A 69 17.38 3.46 -4.08
N ARG A 70 16.70 2.52 -4.73
CA ARG A 70 16.71 1.09 -4.39
C ARG A 70 16.87 0.25 -5.66
N ILE A 71 17.52 -0.89 -5.51
CA ILE A 71 17.63 -1.90 -6.57
C ILE A 71 16.72 -3.06 -6.18
N ILE A 72 15.73 -3.35 -7.02
CA ILE A 72 14.74 -4.42 -6.85
C ILE A 72 14.75 -5.21 -8.16
N ASP A 73 15.02 -6.50 -8.09
CA ASP A 73 15.11 -7.40 -9.26
C ASP A 73 16.02 -6.87 -10.38
N GLY A 74 17.18 -6.32 -10.00
CA GLY A 74 18.17 -5.77 -10.93
C GLY A 74 17.79 -4.43 -11.56
N LYS A 75 16.62 -3.87 -11.22
CA LYS A 75 16.15 -2.56 -11.69
C LYS A 75 16.26 -1.51 -10.60
N THR A 76 16.61 -0.30 -10.99
CA THR A 76 16.71 0.84 -10.08
C THR A 76 15.38 1.59 -10.01
N TYR A 77 14.93 1.84 -8.79
CA TYR A 77 13.74 2.63 -8.47
C TYR A 77 14.10 3.72 -7.47
N ILE A 78 13.35 4.83 -7.47
CA ILE A 78 13.53 5.93 -6.52
C ILE A 78 12.20 6.15 -5.82
N PHE A 79 12.23 6.18 -4.49
CA PHE A 79 11.07 6.43 -3.64
C PHE A 79 11.18 7.79 -2.95
N ASP A 80 10.07 8.50 -2.82
CA ASP A 80 9.98 9.77 -2.10
C ASP A 80 9.99 9.56 -0.57
N GLU A 81 9.91 10.65 0.19
CA GLU A 81 9.91 10.63 1.67
C GLU A 81 8.73 9.85 2.27
N ASN A 82 7.64 9.67 1.52
CA ASN A 82 6.47 8.90 1.92
C ASN A 82 6.53 7.44 1.42
N GLY A 83 7.64 7.03 0.78
CA GLY A 83 7.81 5.70 0.21
C GLY A 83 7.09 5.48 -1.12
N ALA A 84 6.53 6.53 -1.74
CA ALA A 84 5.91 6.42 -3.05
C ALA A 84 6.99 6.46 -4.15
N MET A 85 6.90 5.55 -5.11
CA MET A 85 7.80 5.47 -6.24
C MET A 85 7.63 6.69 -7.14
N LEU A 86 8.74 7.37 -7.40
CA LEU A 86 8.80 8.44 -8.37
C LEU A 86 8.73 7.87 -9.79
N THR A 87 7.83 8.41 -10.60
CA THR A 87 7.72 8.12 -12.03
C THR A 87 8.00 9.38 -12.84
N GLY A 88 8.51 9.20 -14.06
CA GLY A 88 8.81 10.30 -14.98
C GLY A 88 10.14 11.02 -14.73
N TRP A 89 10.46 11.97 -15.62
CA TRP A 89 11.65 12.79 -15.53
C TRP A 89 11.51 13.79 -14.38
N LYS A 90 12.39 13.72 -13.39
CA LYS A 90 12.51 14.76 -12.35
C LYS A 90 13.53 15.79 -12.85
N GLN A 91 13.08 16.99 -13.20
CA GLN A 91 13.98 18.13 -13.41
C GLN A 91 14.67 18.42 -12.07
N ILE A 92 15.94 18.07 -11.96
CA ILE A 92 16.82 18.61 -10.94
C ILE A 92 17.19 19.98 -11.49
N ALA A 93 16.64 21.04 -10.91
CA ALA A 93 17.08 22.39 -11.27
C ALA A 93 18.58 22.46 -11.00
N SER A 94 19.37 22.63 -12.06
CA SER A 94 20.78 23.00 -11.95
C SER A 94 20.83 24.41 -11.35
N VAL A 95 21.42 24.53 -10.16
CA VAL A 95 21.82 25.81 -9.59
C VAL A 95 23.17 26.20 -10.20
#